data_AF-A0A7W1NWS2-F1
#
_entry.id   AF-A0A7W1NWS2-F1
#
_cell.length_a   1.000
_cell.length_b   1.000
_cell.length_c   1.000
_cell.angle_alpha   90.00
_cell.angle_beta   90.00
_cell.angle_gamma   90.00
#
_symmetry.space_group_name_H-M   'P 1'
#
loop_
_entity.id
_entity.type
_entity.pdbx_description
1 polymer ?
#
loop_
_entity_poly.entity_id
_entity_poly.type
_entity_poly.pdbx_seq_one_letter_code
_entity_poly.pdbx_strand_id
1 'polypeptide(L)' 'GPHYTRPPEWRGLTVPQVLQEGDHAKVAQWRREQGLRRTWQQRPDLLMKAELTEDERYLLATFANEYAARNK' A
#
# COMPACT_ATOMS: atom_id res chain seq x y z
N GLY A 1 -6.67 -5.60 1.59
CA GLY A 1 -6.20 -4.43 0.83
C GLY A 1 -7.38 -3.59 0.40
N PRO A 2 -7.16 -2.49 -0.33
CA PRO A 2 -8.24 -1.75 -0.99
C PRO A 2 -8.92 -2.61 -2.08
N HIS A 3 -10.22 -2.41 -2.28
CA HIS A 3 -11.02 -3.11 -3.28
C HIS A 3 -11.54 -2.12 -4.33
N TYR A 4 -11.46 -2.49 -5.60
CA TYR A 4 -11.89 -1.67 -6.74
C TYR A 4 -12.87 -2.46 -7.59
N THR A 5 -13.85 -1.77 -8.15
CA THR A 5 -14.86 -2.30 -9.05
C THR A 5 -15.00 -1.41 -10.26
N ARG A 6 -15.55 -1.95 -11.36
CA ARG A 6 -15.87 -1.15 -12.56
C ARG A 6 -16.86 -0.03 -12.20
N PRO A 7 -16.82 1.13 -12.88
CA PRO A 7 -15.92 1.56 -13.98
C PRO A 7 -14.50 1.97 -13.52
N PRO A 8 -13.50 2.05 -14.43
CA PRO A 8 -12.10 2.37 -14.10
C PRO A 8 -11.89 3.78 -13.55
N GLU A 9 -12.82 4.70 -13.82
CA GLU A 9 -12.90 6.01 -13.17
C GLU A 9 -14.29 6.18 -12.58
N TRP A 10 -14.34 6.55 -11.30
CA TRP A 10 -15.60 6.84 -10.64
C TRP A 10 -15.47 8.04 -9.70
N ARG A 11 -16.29 9.08 -9.91
CA ARG A 11 -16.28 10.33 -9.13
C ARG A 11 -14.90 10.99 -9.05
N GLY A 12 -14.13 10.98 -10.13
CA GLY A 12 -12.76 11.50 -10.17
C GLY A 12 -11.71 10.63 -9.46
N LEU A 13 -12.08 9.44 -8.99
CA LEU A 13 -11.15 8.44 -8.47
C LEU A 13 -10.83 7.42 -9.57
N THR A 14 -9.57 7.32 -9.94
CA THR A 14 -9.10 6.37 -10.95
C THR A 14 -8.57 5.10 -10.29
N VAL A 15 -8.88 3.95 -10.88
CA VAL A 15 -8.30 2.66 -10.48
C VAL A 15 -6.79 2.70 -10.76
N PRO A 16 -5.93 2.32 -9.79
CA PRO A 16 -4.49 2.26 -10.01
C PRO A 16 -4.11 1.46 -11.26
N GLN A 17 -3.17 1.98 -12.06
CA GLN A 17 -2.75 1.36 -13.33
C GLN A 17 -2.26 -0.08 -13.13
N VAL A 18 -1.59 -0.37 -12.03
CA VAL A 18 -1.15 -1.74 -11.65
C VAL A 18 -2.30 -2.75 -11.58
N LEU A 19 -3.52 -2.31 -11.24
CA LEU A 19 -4.70 -3.17 -11.23
C LEU A 19 -5.34 -3.32 -12.62
N GLN A 20 -4.94 -2.50 -13.59
CA GLN A 20 -5.42 -2.51 -14.97
C GLN A 20 -4.50 -3.31 -15.91
N GLU A 21 -3.20 -3.38 -15.63
CA GLU A 21 -2.19 -4.04 -16.48
C GLU A 21 -2.29 -5.58 -16.51
N GLY A 22 -3.04 -6.21 -15.60
CA GLY A 22 -3.26 -7.66 -15.56
C GLY A 22 -2.08 -8.49 -15.04
N ASP A 23 -0.97 -7.86 -14.64
CA ASP A 23 0.19 -8.55 -14.06
C ASP A 23 -0.10 -8.98 -12.62
N HIS A 24 -0.38 -10.27 -12.44
CA HIS A 24 -0.74 -10.84 -11.15
C HIS A 24 0.37 -10.69 -10.09
N ALA A 25 1.65 -10.72 -10.48
CA ALA A 25 2.76 -10.58 -9.55
C ALA A 25 2.84 -9.14 -9.02
N LYS A 26 2.76 -8.16 -9.92
CA LYS A 26 2.69 -6.74 -9.54
C LYS A 26 1.45 -6.42 -8.71
N VAL A 27 0.29 -7.00 -9.04
CA VAL A 27 -0.94 -6.83 -8.26
C VAL A 27 -0.78 -7.40 -6.85
N ALA A 28 -0.15 -8.57 -6.70
CA ALA A 28 0.08 -9.17 -5.38
C ALA A 28 1.03 -8.31 -4.53
N GLN A 29 2.14 -7.86 -5.12
CA GLN A 29 3.08 -6.94 -4.49
C GLN A 29 2.38 -5.65 -4.05
N TRP A 30 1.65 -5.02 -4.97
CA TRP A 30 0.91 -3.80 -4.68
C TRP A 30 -0.11 -3.99 -3.56
N ARG A 31 -0.87 -5.09 -3.56
CA ARG A 31 -1.84 -5.39 -2.50
C ARG A 31 -1.15 -5.56 -1.14
N ARG A 32 0.05 -6.16 -1.12
CA ARG A 32 0.86 -6.33 0.08
C ARG A 32 1.33 -4.96 0.60
N GLU A 33 1.87 -4.12 -0.27
CA GLU A 33 2.31 -2.76 0.05
C GLU A 33 1.15 -1.91 0.62
N GLN A 34 -0.03 -1.93 -0.02
CA GLN A 34 -1.21 -1.21 0.48
C GLN A 34 -1.68 -1.74 1.84
N GLY A 35 -1.54 -3.05 2.07
CA GLY A 35 -1.81 -3.67 3.36
C GLY A 35 -0.87 -3.13 4.45
N LEU A 36 0.44 -3.17 4.19
CA LEU A 36 1.45 -2.64 5.10
C LEU A 36 1.25 -1.16 5.38
N ARG A 37 0.99 -0.35 4.36
CA ARG A 37 0.70 1.09 4.52
C ARG A 37 -0.51 1.32 5.43
N ARG A 38 -1.61 0.60 5.22
CA ARG A 38 -2.81 0.71 6.07
C ARG A 38 -2.52 0.30 7.51
N THR A 39 -1.82 -0.81 7.70
CA THR A 39 -1.43 -1.28 9.03
C THR A 39 -0.53 -0.27 9.72
N TRP A 40 0.46 0.28 9.02
CA TRP A 40 1.35 1.33 9.54
C TRP A 40 0.58 2.57 10.01
N GLN A 41 -0.43 3.02 9.26
CA GLN A 41 -1.22 4.20 9.61
C GLN A 41 -2.24 3.97 10.74
N GLN A 42 -2.85 2.78 10.81
CA GLN A 42 -4.02 2.53 11.66
C GLN A 42 -3.72 1.61 12.85
N ARG A 43 -2.77 0.68 12.71
CA ARG A 43 -2.45 -0.38 13.66
C ARG A 43 -0.94 -0.71 13.65
N PRO A 44 -0.06 0.27 13.95
CA PRO A 44 1.39 0.04 13.95
C PRO A 44 1.82 -1.04 14.96
N ASP A 45 1.00 -1.29 15.99
CA ASP A 45 1.19 -2.38 16.96
C ASP A 45 1.25 -3.77 16.31
N LEU A 46 0.53 -3.98 15.21
CA LEU A 46 0.54 -5.25 14.48
C LEU A 46 1.85 -5.47 13.73
N LEU A 47 2.52 -4.40 13.30
CA LEU A 47 3.82 -4.49 12.61
C LEU A 47 4.94 -4.89 13.56
N MET A 48 4.85 -4.53 14.84
CA MET A 48 5.84 -4.92 15.85
C MET A 48 5.86 -6.43 16.12
N LYS A 49 4.73 -7.11 15.87
CA LYS A 49 4.58 -8.56 16.07
C LYS A 49 4.73 -9.36 14.78
N ALA A 50 4.76 -8.69 13.63
CA ALA A 50 4.84 -9.34 12.34
C ALA A 50 6.30 -9.62 11.96
N GLU A 51 6.56 -10.81 11.40
CA GLU A 51 7.83 -11.09 10.74
C GLU A 51 7.84 -10.40 9.39
N LEU A 52 8.57 -9.28 9.32
CA LEU A 52 8.71 -8.46 8.12
C LEU A 52 9.99 -8.81 7.37
N THR A 53 9.89 -8.95 6.05
CA THR A 53 11.06 -9.09 5.17
C THR A 53 11.84 -7.78 5.09
N GLU A 54 13.05 -7.82 4.53
CA GLU A 54 13.88 -6.62 4.33
C GLU A 54 13.19 -5.59 3.43
N ASP A 55 12.58 -6.05 2.32
CA ASP A 55 11.81 -5.19 1.42
C ASP A 55 10.65 -4.49 2.14
N GLU A 56 9.93 -5.22 3.00
CA GLU A 56 8.81 -4.67 3.77
C GLU A 56 9.27 -3.63 4.79
N ARG A 57 10.41 -3.85 5.44
CA ARG A 57 11.02 -2.86 6.35
C ARG A 57 11.43 -1.60 5.59
N TYR A 58 12.02 -1.75 4.41
CA TYR A 58 12.39 -0.63 3.54
C TYR A 58 11.15 0.19 3.12
N LEU A 59 10.07 -0.48 2.73
CA LEU A 59 8.81 0.16 2.39
C LEU A 59 8.22 0.96 3.57
N LEU A 60 8.23 0.38 4.78
CA LEU A 60 7.75 1.06 5.98
C LEU A 60 8.58 2.31 6.33
N ALA A 61 9.90 2.23 6.21
CA ALA A 61 10.78 3.38 6.40
C ALA A 61 10.49 4.49 5.36
N THR A 62 10.24 4.10 4.11
CA THR A 62 9.85 5.02 3.04
C THR A 62 8.54 5.73 3.37
N PHE A 63 7.51 5.00 3.83
CA PHE A 63 6.23 5.59 4.25
C PHE A 63 6.37 6.57 5.43
N ALA A 64 7.24 6.25 6.39
CA ALA A 64 7.51 7.15 7.52
C ALA A 64 8.15 8.47 7.06
N ASN A 65 9.12 8.40 6.14
CA ASN A 65 9.75 9.58 5.55
C ASN A 65 8.77 10.42 4.74
N GLU A 66 7.93 9.78 3.90
CA GLU A 66 6.89 10.47 3.15
C GLU A 66 5.90 11.20 4.07
N TYR A 67 5.51 10.56 5.17
CA TYR A 67 4.60 11.17 6.13
C TYR A 67 5.25 12.35 6.86
N ALA A 68 6.51 12.22 7.29
CA ALA A 68 7.25 13.32 7.88
C ALA A 68 7.37 14.52 6.91
N ALA A 69 7.61 14.27 5.62
CA ALA A 69 7.67 15.30 4.60
C ALA A 69 6.32 16.00 4.33
N ARG A 70 5.20 15.28 4.46
CA ARG A 70 3.84 15.83 4.26
C ARG A 70 3.31 16.63 5.45
N ASN A 71 3.78 16.35 6.66
CA ASN A 71 3.33 17.02 7.89
C ASN A 71 4.31 18.11 8.38
N LYS A 72 5.31 18.44 7.56
CA LYS A 72 6.26 19.54 7.78
C LYS A 72 5.88 20.71 6.89
#